data_AF-A0A9R0QW37-F1
#
_entry.id   AF-A0A9R0QW37-F1
#
_cell.length_a   1.000
_cell.length_b   1.000
_cell.length_c   1.000
_cell.angle_alpha   90.00
_cell.angle_beta   90.00
_cell.angle_gamma   90.00
#
_symmetry.space_group_name_H-M   'P 1'
#
loop_
_entity.id
_entity.type
_entity.pdbx_description
1 polymer ?
#
loop_
_entity_poly.entity_id
_entity_poly.type
_entity_poly.pdbx_seq_one_letter_code
_entity_poly.pdbx_strand_id
1 'polypeptide(L)'
;MAAAVDLEDAFGAVFGEAKPEGHPTARPVLFRAHARSAAALRVVATDCHSLAWDCSLSVSDLDDLRDDVGIGGSWADFLDYLKSSLSSGEVKLLFATDKLRKSTGSDGAKLVATKAKGLPRITISLHSVTGATTSDIIAEFSLALYGAYRTARELVSKEQEQMSQLMGNLSTEREKNEIMQKQLESLSFLDKRKATKPKLLADQVPSVSAVTLVSDQVTAPVQQQISVGQECEELCCKIMRMRMTTDKELEMLISWFKFAIYVNLQRVACG
;
A
#
# COMPACT_ATOMS: atom_id res chain seq x y z
N MET A 1 13.15 -9.37 -30.95
CA MET A 1 13.65 -8.43 -29.94
C MET A 1 12.45 -7.97 -29.13
N ALA A 2 12.43 -8.20 -27.82
CA ALA A 2 11.45 -7.55 -26.95
C ALA A 2 11.77 -6.05 -26.90
N ALA A 3 10.76 -5.19 -26.80
CA ALA A 3 11.00 -3.80 -26.44
C ALA A 3 11.64 -3.77 -25.06
N ALA A 4 12.80 -3.12 -24.93
CA ALA A 4 13.44 -2.95 -23.63
C ALA A 4 12.54 -2.08 -22.76
N VAL A 5 11.90 -2.71 -21.77
CA VAL A 5 11.14 -1.99 -20.75
C VAL A 5 12.15 -1.25 -19.89
N ASP A 6 12.07 0.08 -19.87
CA ASP A 6 12.94 0.91 -19.05
C ASP A 6 12.73 0.56 -17.57
N LEU A 7 13.81 0.19 -16.89
CA LEU A 7 13.78 -0.20 -15.49
C LEU A 7 13.39 0.96 -14.57
N GLU A 8 13.68 2.22 -14.95
CA GLU A 8 13.30 3.40 -14.17
C GLU A 8 11.78 3.57 -14.15
N ASP A 9 11.16 3.58 -15.33
CA ASP A 9 9.71 3.73 -15.49
C ASP A 9 8.93 2.54 -14.91
N ALA A 10 9.45 1.31 -15.07
CA ALA A 10 8.75 0.11 -14.61
C ALA A 10 8.90 -0.17 -13.11
N PHE A 11 10.09 0.00 -12.54
CA PHE A 11 10.35 -0.37 -11.15
C PHE A 11 10.15 0.79 -10.17
N GLY A 12 10.67 1.98 -10.48
CA GLY A 12 10.73 3.11 -9.56
C GLY A 12 11.58 2.80 -8.31
N ALA A 13 11.01 2.96 -7.12
CA ALA A 13 11.67 2.65 -5.84
C ALA A 13 10.73 1.97 -4.84
N VAL A 14 11.29 1.11 -4.00
CA VAL A 14 10.67 0.43 -2.86
C VAL A 14 11.51 0.71 -1.61
N PHE A 15 10.87 1.09 -0.52
CA PHE A 15 11.47 1.21 0.81
C PHE A 15 10.79 0.21 1.76
N GLY A 16 11.53 -0.30 2.74
CA GLY A 16 10.97 -1.16 3.78
C GLY A 16 11.94 -1.41 4.93
N GLU A 17 11.48 -2.17 5.91
CA GLU A 17 12.28 -2.68 7.02
C GLU A 17 12.64 -4.15 6.75
N ALA A 18 13.92 -4.51 6.93
CA ALA A 18 14.38 -5.89 6.85
C ALA A 18 14.71 -6.40 8.25
N LYS A 19 14.06 -7.49 8.67
CA LYS A 19 14.28 -8.09 9.99
C LYS A 19 15.65 -8.76 10.06
N PRO A 20 16.58 -8.31 10.92
CA PRO A 20 17.92 -8.88 11.03
C PRO A 20 17.86 -10.28 11.66
N GLU A 21 18.48 -11.27 11.01
CA GLU A 21 18.62 -12.64 11.55
C GLU A 21 20.10 -13.05 11.61
N GLY A 22 20.50 -13.66 12.73
CA GLY A 22 21.86 -14.19 12.94
C GLY A 22 22.87 -13.16 13.48
N HIS A 23 22.53 -11.88 13.55
CA HIS A 23 23.32 -10.86 14.24
C HIS A 23 22.42 -10.02 15.17
N PRO A 24 22.81 -9.77 16.43
CA PRO A 24 22.06 -8.90 17.34
C PRO A 24 22.32 -7.43 16.99
N THR A 25 21.69 -6.91 15.93
CA THR A 25 21.62 -5.46 15.71
C THR A 25 20.50 -4.89 16.57
N ALA A 26 20.85 -4.03 17.55
CA ALA A 26 19.86 -3.38 18.42
C ALA A 26 19.03 -2.28 17.72
N ARG A 27 19.29 -2.03 16.42
CA ARG A 27 18.61 -1.04 15.58
C ARG A 27 17.82 -1.76 14.48
N PRO A 28 16.65 -1.22 14.06
CA PRO A 28 16.00 -1.63 12.81
C PRO A 28 16.96 -1.44 11.63
N VAL A 29 16.87 -2.32 10.63
CA VAL A 29 17.60 -2.16 9.38
C VAL A 29 16.60 -1.81 8.28
N LEU A 30 16.77 -0.65 7.68
CA LEU A 30 15.95 -0.20 6.56
C LEU A 30 16.62 -0.60 5.25
N PHE A 31 15.83 -0.81 4.20
CA PHE A 31 16.34 -1.03 2.85
C PHE A 31 15.62 -0.18 1.81
N ARG A 32 16.28 0.02 0.68
CA ARG A 32 15.80 0.71 -0.52
C ARG A 32 16.25 -0.05 -1.75
N ALA A 33 15.31 -0.60 -2.50
CA ALA A 33 15.54 -1.08 -3.86
C ALA A 33 15.06 0.00 -4.83
N HIS A 34 15.88 0.41 -5.78
CA HIS A 34 15.51 1.43 -6.76
C HIS A 34 16.25 1.24 -8.09
N ALA A 35 15.61 1.63 -9.18
CA ALA A 35 16.32 1.79 -10.43
C ALA A 35 17.34 2.95 -10.29
N ARG A 36 18.58 2.70 -10.71
CA ARG A 36 19.68 3.69 -10.76
C ARG A 36 19.91 4.23 -12.18
N SER A 37 19.41 3.47 -13.15
CA SER A 37 19.44 3.72 -14.59
C SER A 37 18.49 2.71 -15.24
N ALA A 38 18.14 2.93 -16.51
CA ALA A 38 17.36 2.00 -17.33
C ALA A 38 17.89 0.55 -17.38
N ALA A 39 19.16 0.33 -17.01
CA ALA A 39 19.83 -0.97 -17.08
C ALA A 39 20.32 -1.53 -15.72
N ALA A 40 20.03 -0.88 -14.58
CA ALA A 40 20.54 -1.32 -13.28
C ALA A 40 19.62 -1.01 -12.08
N LEU A 41 19.33 -2.03 -11.28
CA LEU A 41 18.66 -1.93 -9.98
C LEU A 41 19.70 -1.86 -8.86
N ARG A 42 19.68 -0.82 -8.03
CA ARG A 42 20.52 -0.74 -6.82
C ARG A 42 19.69 -1.11 -5.59
N VAL A 43 20.23 -1.98 -4.75
CA VAL A 43 19.65 -2.34 -3.45
C VAL A 43 20.61 -1.92 -2.36
N VAL A 44 20.12 -1.13 -1.41
CA VAL A 44 20.87 -0.65 -0.23
C VAL A 44 20.13 -1.10 1.02
N ALA A 45 20.84 -1.59 2.03
CA ALA A 45 20.34 -1.83 3.38
C ALA A 45 21.22 -1.11 4.41
N THR A 46 20.66 -0.51 5.45
CA THR A 46 21.42 0.27 6.45
C THR A 46 20.69 0.43 7.79
N ASP A 47 21.47 0.52 8.88
CA ASP A 47 20.99 0.92 10.22
C ASP A 47 20.83 2.45 10.37
N CYS A 48 21.11 3.21 9.30
CA CYS A 48 21.13 4.67 9.22
C CYS A 48 22.03 5.35 10.27
N HIS A 49 23.08 4.65 10.73
CA HIS A 49 23.98 5.13 11.78
C HIS A 49 25.45 4.81 11.47
N SER A 50 25.77 3.55 11.19
CA SER A 50 27.15 3.05 11.11
C SER A 50 27.36 1.90 10.13
N LEU A 51 26.30 1.22 9.70
CA LEU A 51 26.36 0.03 8.87
C LEU A 51 25.55 0.26 7.59
N ALA A 52 26.16 -0.07 6.45
CA ALA A 52 25.50 -0.10 5.16
C ALA A 52 26.00 -1.30 4.35
N TRP A 53 25.08 -1.93 3.62
CA TRP A 53 25.38 -2.94 2.62
C TRP A 53 24.69 -2.54 1.32
N ASP A 54 25.35 -2.73 0.18
CA ASP A 54 24.72 -2.50 -1.11
C ASP A 54 25.08 -3.53 -2.18
N CYS A 55 24.30 -3.53 -3.25
CA CYS A 55 24.62 -4.19 -4.51
C CYS A 55 24.01 -3.40 -5.68
N SER A 56 24.54 -3.60 -6.88
CA SER A 56 23.95 -3.17 -8.15
C SER A 56 23.73 -4.40 -9.01
N LEU A 57 22.48 -4.66 -9.39
CA LEU A 57 22.09 -5.75 -10.28
C LEU A 57 21.85 -5.17 -11.67
N SER A 58 22.52 -5.69 -12.69
CA SER A 58 22.24 -5.42 -14.09
C SER A 58 20.97 -6.14 -14.55
N VAL A 59 20.50 -5.84 -15.77
CA VAL A 59 19.41 -6.60 -16.41
C VAL A 59 19.73 -8.10 -16.45
N SER A 60 20.99 -8.49 -16.73
CA SER A 60 21.40 -9.89 -16.75
C SER A 60 21.38 -10.53 -15.36
N ASP A 61 21.86 -9.86 -14.32
CA ASP A 61 21.78 -10.38 -12.94
C ASP A 61 20.31 -10.55 -12.48
N LEU A 62 19.39 -9.74 -13.03
CA LEU A 62 17.96 -9.81 -12.77
C LEU A 62 17.26 -10.89 -13.60
N ASP A 63 17.69 -11.15 -14.84
CA ASP A 63 17.26 -12.32 -15.64
C ASP A 63 17.71 -13.63 -14.94
N ASP A 64 18.98 -13.72 -14.52
CA ASP A 64 19.50 -14.85 -13.75
C ASP A 64 18.71 -15.04 -12.44
N LEU A 65 18.40 -13.95 -11.72
CA LEU A 65 17.56 -14.00 -10.52
C LEU A 65 16.11 -14.44 -10.81
N ARG A 66 15.53 -14.10 -11.97
CA ARG A 66 14.19 -14.61 -12.35
C ARG A 66 14.24 -16.12 -12.53
N ASP A 67 15.26 -16.60 -13.23
CA ASP A 67 15.40 -18.01 -13.58
C ASP A 67 15.72 -18.86 -12.33
N ASP A 68 16.57 -18.36 -11.41
CA ASP A 68 16.85 -18.96 -10.09
C ASP A 68 15.59 -19.07 -9.20
N VAL A 69 14.70 -18.07 -9.26
CA VAL A 69 13.46 -18.04 -8.47
C VAL A 69 12.36 -18.87 -9.15
N GLY A 70 12.47 -19.14 -10.45
CA GLY A 70 11.53 -19.97 -11.21
C GLY A 70 10.19 -19.29 -11.52
N ILE A 71 10.14 -17.96 -11.56
CA ILE A 71 8.92 -17.23 -11.94
C ILE A 71 8.83 -17.15 -13.46
N GLY A 72 7.96 -17.97 -14.05
CA GLY A 72 7.56 -17.83 -15.45
C GLY A 72 6.65 -16.61 -15.66
N GLY A 73 6.66 -16.06 -16.87
CA GLY A 73 5.89 -14.87 -17.25
C GLY A 73 6.70 -13.94 -18.14
N SER A 74 6.24 -12.70 -18.28
CA SER A 74 7.00 -11.63 -18.92
C SER A 74 8.00 -10.99 -17.95
N TRP A 75 8.91 -10.17 -18.49
CA TRP A 75 9.79 -9.32 -17.69
C TRP A 75 9.02 -8.39 -16.73
N ALA A 76 7.90 -7.83 -17.16
CA ALA A 76 7.06 -6.97 -16.34
C ALA A 76 6.43 -7.74 -15.17
N ASP A 77 5.99 -8.99 -15.39
CA ASP A 77 5.45 -9.86 -14.33
C ASP A 77 6.52 -10.18 -13.28
N PHE A 78 7.76 -10.40 -13.71
CA PHE A 78 8.88 -10.59 -12.79
C PHE A 78 9.21 -9.33 -11.99
N LEU A 79 9.23 -8.14 -12.63
CA LEU A 79 9.46 -6.88 -11.91
C LEU A 79 8.33 -6.57 -10.91
N ASP A 80 7.06 -6.82 -11.25
CA ASP A 80 5.96 -6.74 -10.27
C ASP A 80 6.14 -7.76 -9.14
N TYR A 81 6.53 -8.99 -9.45
CA TYR A 81 6.76 -10.02 -8.45
C TYR A 81 7.89 -9.64 -7.48
N LEU A 82 8.99 -9.10 -7.99
CA LEU A 82 10.13 -8.59 -7.21
C LEU A 82 9.70 -7.40 -6.34
N LYS A 83 9.01 -6.42 -6.92
CA LYS A 83 8.49 -5.22 -6.24
C LYS A 83 7.49 -5.59 -5.14
N SER A 84 6.58 -6.52 -5.43
CA SER A 84 5.62 -7.09 -4.47
C SER A 84 6.29 -7.88 -3.35
N SER A 85 7.34 -8.65 -3.67
CA SER A 85 8.11 -9.42 -2.66
C SER A 85 8.83 -8.49 -1.70
N LEU A 86 9.47 -7.44 -2.23
CA LEU A 86 10.17 -6.42 -1.43
C LEU A 86 9.19 -5.52 -0.66
N SER A 87 7.99 -5.28 -1.19
CA SER A 87 6.95 -4.50 -0.50
C SER A 87 6.17 -5.33 0.54
N SER A 88 6.52 -6.60 0.76
CA SER A 88 5.86 -7.44 1.76
C SER A 88 6.37 -7.17 3.18
N GLY A 89 5.57 -7.49 4.20
CA GLY A 89 6.00 -7.42 5.61
C GLY A 89 6.96 -8.55 6.04
N GLU A 90 7.41 -9.38 5.09
CA GLU A 90 8.22 -10.59 5.31
C GLU A 90 9.60 -10.47 4.65
N VAL A 91 10.24 -9.30 4.76
CA VAL A 91 11.64 -9.08 4.37
C VAL A 91 12.58 -9.31 5.57
N LYS A 92 13.67 -10.04 5.32
CA LYS A 92 14.70 -10.42 6.28
C LYS A 92 16.09 -10.06 5.77
N LEU A 93 17.01 -9.78 6.68
CA LEU A 93 18.43 -9.60 6.38
C LEU A 93 19.24 -10.68 7.09
N LEU A 94 19.83 -11.59 6.32
CA LEU A 94 20.64 -12.69 6.85
C LEU A 94 22.12 -12.32 6.76
N PHE A 95 22.84 -12.31 7.88
CA PHE A 95 24.27 -12.01 7.89
C PHE A 95 25.13 -13.26 7.62
N ALA A 96 26.29 -13.08 6.97
CA ALA A 96 27.26 -14.13 6.73
C ALA A 96 27.93 -14.61 8.03
N THR A 97 27.29 -15.57 8.71
CA THR A 97 27.85 -16.20 9.92
C THR A 97 29.19 -16.90 9.65
N ASP A 98 30.03 -17.05 10.68
CA ASP A 98 31.38 -17.65 10.58
C ASP A 98 31.42 -19.01 9.86
N LYS A 99 30.34 -19.79 9.90
CA LYS A 99 30.27 -21.11 9.26
C LYS A 99 30.27 -21.05 7.72
N LEU A 100 30.01 -19.88 7.11
CA LEU A 100 30.02 -19.68 5.66
C LEU A 100 31.34 -19.07 5.14
N ARG A 101 32.28 -18.70 6.01
CA ARG A 101 33.54 -18.00 5.66
C ARG A 101 34.60 -18.86 4.92
N LYS A 102 34.21 -19.97 4.27
CA LYS A 102 35.13 -20.82 3.50
C LYS A 102 35.49 -20.27 2.11
N SER A 103 34.79 -19.23 1.63
CA SER A 103 35.15 -18.49 0.42
C SER A 103 35.34 -17.01 0.74
N THR A 104 36.60 -16.59 0.88
CA THR A 104 37.10 -15.22 0.69
C THR A 104 36.25 -14.05 1.23
N GLY A 105 36.36 -13.80 2.53
CA GLY A 105 36.81 -12.48 3.02
C GLY A 105 35.84 -11.29 3.07
N SER A 106 34.68 -11.28 2.42
CA SER A 106 33.72 -10.16 2.56
C SER A 106 32.73 -10.40 3.70
N ASP A 107 32.65 -9.46 4.64
CA ASP A 107 31.44 -9.27 5.43
C ASP A 107 30.27 -8.97 4.47
N GLY A 108 29.17 -9.70 4.61
CA GLY A 108 28.13 -9.74 3.59
C GLY A 108 26.79 -10.12 4.18
N ALA A 109 25.73 -9.62 3.55
CA ALA A 109 24.36 -9.86 3.97
C ALA A 109 23.52 -10.38 2.79
N LYS A 110 22.40 -11.03 3.09
CA LYS A 110 21.42 -11.43 2.07
C LYS A 110 20.05 -10.86 2.42
N LEU A 111 19.53 -10.01 1.55
CA LEU A 111 18.15 -9.54 1.62
C LEU A 111 17.25 -10.65 1.08
N VAL A 112 16.33 -11.12 1.91
CA VAL A 112 15.49 -12.28 1.64
C VAL A 112 14.04 -11.84 1.77
N ALA A 113 13.28 -11.95 0.68
CA ALA A 113 11.94 -11.40 0.57
C ALA A 113 10.96 -12.42 -0.03
N THR A 114 9.74 -12.47 0.50
CA THR A 114 8.69 -13.40 0.06
C THR A 114 7.37 -12.65 -0.16
N LYS A 115 6.76 -12.74 -1.36
CA LYS A 115 5.48 -12.06 -1.67
C LYS A 115 4.33 -12.56 -0.79
N ALA A 116 4.23 -13.88 -0.61
CA ALA A 116 3.28 -14.53 0.29
C ALA A 116 3.76 -15.94 0.66
N LYS A 117 3.26 -16.48 1.78
CA LYS A 117 3.56 -17.85 2.23
C LYS A 117 3.25 -18.88 1.14
N GLY A 118 4.27 -19.68 0.78
CA GLY A 118 4.16 -20.73 -0.24
C GLY A 118 4.59 -20.31 -1.65
N LEU A 119 4.89 -19.02 -1.88
CA LEU A 119 5.46 -18.55 -3.14
C LEU A 119 7.01 -18.58 -3.12
N PRO A 120 7.68 -18.61 -4.30
CA PRO A 120 9.14 -18.57 -4.40
C PRO A 120 9.76 -17.34 -3.74
N ARG A 121 10.96 -17.51 -3.16
CA ARG A 121 11.60 -16.50 -2.32
C ARG A 121 12.73 -15.80 -3.05
N ILE A 122 12.65 -14.47 -3.16
CA ILE A 122 13.74 -13.64 -3.67
C ILE A 122 14.89 -13.65 -2.65
N THR A 123 16.12 -13.82 -3.13
CA THR A 123 17.35 -13.70 -2.32
C THR A 123 18.37 -12.86 -3.07
N ILE A 124 18.69 -11.67 -2.55
CA ILE A 124 19.66 -10.74 -3.14
C ILE A 124 20.86 -10.66 -2.20
N SER A 125 22.07 -10.87 -2.72
CA SER A 125 23.30 -10.75 -1.94
C SER A 125 23.78 -9.29 -1.92
N LEU A 126 24.15 -8.79 -0.74
CA LEU A 126 24.64 -7.44 -0.49
C LEU A 126 26.06 -7.49 0.09
N HIS A 127 26.89 -6.53 -0.30
CA HIS A 127 28.28 -6.42 0.15
C HIS A 127 28.40 -5.35 1.24
N SER A 128 29.17 -5.62 2.30
CA SER A 128 29.41 -4.63 3.37
C SER A 128 30.23 -3.45 2.87
N VAL A 129 29.75 -2.23 3.13
CA VAL A 129 30.39 -0.99 2.70
C VAL A 129 31.17 -0.42 3.88
N THR A 130 32.44 -0.09 3.66
CA THR A 130 33.37 0.37 4.70
C THR A 130 34.01 1.72 4.34
N GLY A 131 34.46 2.46 5.35
CA GLY A 131 35.14 3.75 5.18
C GLY A 131 34.19 4.91 4.87
N ALA A 132 34.68 5.91 4.13
CA ALA A 132 33.91 7.12 3.79
C ALA A 132 32.64 6.82 2.97
N THR A 133 32.69 5.79 2.12
CA THR A 133 31.55 5.35 1.31
C THR A 133 30.33 4.96 2.15
N THR A 134 30.53 4.49 3.39
CA THR A 134 29.43 4.14 4.30
C THR A 134 28.60 5.37 4.67
N SER A 135 29.24 6.50 4.98
CA SER A 135 28.54 7.76 5.29
C SER A 135 27.81 8.33 4.08
N ASP A 136 28.41 8.24 2.89
CA ASP A 136 27.80 8.76 1.65
C ASP A 136 26.53 7.98 1.29
N ILE A 137 26.57 6.65 1.40
CA ILE A 137 25.38 5.80 1.18
C ILE A 137 24.30 6.07 2.22
N ILE A 138 24.66 6.25 3.50
CA ILE A 138 23.68 6.61 4.55
C ILE A 138 23.05 7.98 4.26
N ALA A 139 23.82 8.96 3.79
CA ALA A 139 23.32 10.28 3.43
C ALA A 139 22.39 10.23 2.21
N GLU A 140 22.78 9.53 1.14
CA GLU A 140 21.97 9.31 -0.07
C GLU A 140 20.65 8.60 0.27
N PHE A 141 20.73 7.54 1.07
CA PHE A 141 19.57 6.79 1.57
C PHE A 141 18.62 7.68 2.38
N SER A 142 19.16 8.45 3.33
CA SER A 142 18.38 9.32 4.22
C SER A 142 17.68 10.43 3.44
N LEU A 143 18.35 11.04 2.47
CA LEU A 143 17.77 12.07 1.60
C LEU A 143 16.63 11.50 0.75
N ALA A 144 16.83 10.32 0.15
CA ALA A 144 15.80 9.64 -0.64
C ALA A 144 14.59 9.23 0.20
N LEU A 145 14.81 8.69 1.41
CA LEU A 145 13.75 8.33 2.35
C LEU A 145 12.94 9.56 2.78
N TYR A 146 13.60 10.68 3.09
CA TYR A 146 12.92 11.94 3.42
C TYR A 146 12.11 12.51 2.25
N GLY A 147 12.64 12.41 1.02
CA GLY A 147 11.92 12.75 -0.20
C GLY A 147 10.64 11.93 -0.37
N ALA A 148 10.75 10.60 -0.26
CA ALA A 148 9.61 9.68 -0.34
C ALA A 148 8.55 9.96 0.75
N TYR A 149 8.98 10.17 1.99
CA TYR A 149 8.09 10.56 3.10
C TYR A 149 7.32 11.85 2.80
N ARG A 150 7.98 12.88 2.25
CA ARG A 150 7.32 14.15 1.92
C ARG A 150 6.22 13.94 0.88
N THR A 151 6.53 13.26 -0.22
CA THR A 151 5.56 12.96 -1.28
C THR A 151 4.38 12.14 -0.75
N ALA A 152 4.63 11.12 0.07
CA ALA A 152 3.57 10.33 0.69
C ALA A 152 2.67 11.17 1.61
N ARG A 153 3.26 12.05 2.43
CA ARG A 153 2.52 12.97 3.31
C ARG A 153 1.67 13.96 2.53
N GLU A 154 2.19 14.51 1.42
CA GLU A 154 1.44 15.42 0.55
C GLU A 154 0.26 14.71 -0.15
N LEU A 155 0.43 13.45 -0.56
CA LEU A 155 -0.64 12.64 -1.13
C LEU A 155 -1.75 12.37 -0.11
N VAL A 156 -1.40 11.85 1.08
CA VAL A 156 -2.35 11.58 2.17
C VAL A 156 -3.09 12.86 2.58
N SER A 157 -2.43 14.02 2.59
CA SER A 157 -3.09 15.31 2.87
C SER A 157 -4.16 15.67 1.83
N LYS A 158 -3.91 15.39 0.54
CA LYS A 158 -4.87 15.64 -0.55
C LYS A 158 -6.04 14.66 -0.50
N GLU A 159 -5.78 13.37 -0.25
CA GLU A 159 -6.81 12.36 -0.08
C GLU A 159 -7.71 12.66 1.13
N GLN A 160 -7.13 13.13 2.24
CA GLN A 160 -7.87 13.56 3.42
C GLN A 160 -8.77 14.76 3.13
N GLU A 161 -8.31 15.74 2.34
CA GLU A 161 -9.12 16.87 1.90
C GLU A 161 -10.28 16.44 0.99
N GLN A 162 -10.01 15.59 -0.01
CA GLN A 162 -11.03 15.02 -0.89
C GLN A 162 -12.08 14.21 -0.12
N MET A 163 -11.65 13.40 0.85
CA MET A 163 -12.53 12.65 1.75
C MET A 163 -13.44 13.58 2.55
N SER A 164 -12.91 14.69 3.09
CA SER A 164 -13.68 15.70 3.81
C SER A 164 -14.72 16.40 2.90
N GLN A 165 -14.36 16.73 1.66
CA GLN A 165 -15.28 17.31 0.68
C GLN A 165 -16.41 16.32 0.31
N LEU A 166 -16.08 15.06 0.02
CA LEU A 166 -17.05 14.01 -0.30
C LEU A 166 -18.00 13.72 0.87
N MET A 167 -17.48 13.69 2.10
CA MET A 167 -18.30 13.51 3.31
C MET A 167 -19.29 14.66 3.51
N GLY A 168 -18.84 15.92 3.28
CA GLY A 168 -19.71 17.09 3.30
C GLY A 168 -20.85 16.99 2.27
N ASN A 169 -20.51 16.70 1.01
CA ASN A 169 -21.48 16.52 -0.06
C ASN A 169 -22.50 15.41 0.27
N LEU A 170 -22.02 14.25 0.73
CA LEU A 170 -22.86 13.11 1.12
C LEU A 170 -23.80 13.45 2.29
N SER A 171 -23.38 14.30 3.23
CA SER A 171 -24.28 14.83 4.27
C SER A 171 -25.38 15.70 3.69
N THR A 172 -25.06 16.62 2.76
CA THR A 172 -26.08 17.48 2.13
C THR A 172 -27.07 16.71 1.26
N GLU A 173 -26.62 15.67 0.56
CA GLU A 173 -27.52 14.80 -0.21
C GLU A 173 -28.39 13.91 0.70
N ARG A 174 -27.89 13.47 1.86
CA ARG A 174 -28.73 12.79 2.87
C ARG A 174 -29.82 13.71 3.40
N GLU A 175 -29.50 14.95 3.75
CA GLU A 175 -30.49 15.92 4.22
C GLU A 175 -31.57 16.23 3.17
N LYS A 176 -31.18 16.44 1.91
CA LYS A 176 -32.13 16.61 0.79
C LYS A 176 -33.04 15.40 0.62
N ASN A 177 -32.49 14.18 0.70
CA ASN A 177 -33.28 12.95 0.62
C ASN A 177 -34.26 12.81 1.79
N GLU A 178 -33.86 13.13 3.03
CA GLU A 178 -34.77 13.16 4.18
C GLU A 178 -35.91 14.16 4.00
N ILE A 179 -35.61 15.37 3.50
CA ILE A 179 -36.63 16.41 3.23
C ILE A 179 -37.61 15.93 2.16
N MET A 180 -37.09 15.37 1.05
CA MET A 180 -37.90 14.83 -0.04
C MET A 180 -38.79 13.67 0.44
N GLN A 181 -38.28 12.79 1.31
CA GLN A 181 -39.04 11.68 1.86
C GLN A 181 -40.15 12.17 2.81
N LYS A 182 -39.86 13.14 3.69
CA LYS A 182 -40.88 13.82 4.53
C LYS A 182 -41.97 14.50 3.69
N GLN A 183 -41.60 15.12 2.56
CA GLN A 183 -42.56 15.69 1.60
C GLN A 183 -43.44 14.61 0.97
N LEU A 184 -42.86 13.51 0.50
CA LEU A 184 -43.59 12.41 -0.14
C LEU A 184 -44.58 11.74 0.84
N GLU A 185 -44.16 11.52 2.08
CA GLU A 185 -45.03 11.03 3.15
C GLU A 185 -46.22 11.97 3.39
N SER A 186 -45.99 13.28 3.49
CA SER A 186 -47.04 14.28 3.73
C SER A 186 -48.13 14.28 2.65
N LEU A 187 -47.74 14.09 1.38
CA LEU A 187 -48.67 13.96 0.26
C LEU A 187 -49.48 12.65 0.36
N SER A 188 -48.85 11.53 0.73
CA SER A 188 -49.54 10.24 0.90
C SER A 188 -50.61 10.25 2.00
N PHE A 189 -50.47 11.11 3.02
CA PHE A 189 -51.49 11.29 4.07
C PHE A 189 -52.68 12.15 3.60
N LEU A 190 -52.48 13.06 2.63
CA LEU A 190 -53.55 13.88 2.07
C LEU A 190 -54.54 13.05 1.24
N ASP A 191 -54.06 12.12 0.42
CA ASP A 191 -54.94 11.22 -0.35
C ASP A 191 -55.76 10.31 0.56
N LYS A 192 -55.14 9.74 1.61
CA LYS A 192 -55.85 8.91 2.61
C LYS A 192 -56.98 9.67 3.32
N ARG A 193 -56.85 10.99 3.51
CA ARG A 193 -57.89 11.82 4.15
C ARG A 193 -59.03 12.23 3.21
N LYS A 194 -58.85 12.18 1.89
CA LYS A 194 -59.94 12.39 0.92
C LYS A 194 -60.83 11.15 0.69
N ALA A 195 -60.42 9.97 1.15
CA ALA A 195 -61.04 8.69 0.83
C ALA A 195 -62.28 8.30 1.68
N THR A 196 -63.08 9.26 2.18
CA THR A 196 -64.26 9.01 3.03
C THR A 196 -65.09 10.30 3.18
N LYS A 197 -66.43 10.35 3.13
CA LYS A 197 -67.57 9.40 2.85
C LYS A 197 -68.86 10.27 2.70
N PRO A 198 -70.08 9.75 2.38
CA PRO A 198 -70.49 8.44 1.86
C PRO A 198 -71.57 8.49 0.70
N LYS A 199 -71.97 7.30 0.20
CA LYS A 199 -73.34 6.87 -0.22
C LYS A 199 -74.18 7.68 -1.26
N LEU A 200 -74.54 7.03 -2.39
CA LEU A 200 -75.83 6.32 -2.64
C LEU A 200 -75.95 5.73 -4.08
N LEU A 201 -76.51 4.49 -4.19
CA LEU A 201 -77.33 3.85 -5.27
C LEU A 201 -76.85 3.88 -6.76
N ALA A 202 -76.55 2.74 -7.41
CA ALA A 202 -77.43 1.83 -8.21
C ALA A 202 -77.86 2.44 -9.59
N ASP A 203 -77.74 1.80 -10.76
CA ASP A 203 -77.88 0.37 -11.11
C ASP A 203 -76.96 -0.14 -12.27
N GLN A 204 -76.54 -1.41 -12.14
CA GLN A 204 -76.48 -2.55 -13.08
C GLN A 204 -76.08 -2.47 -14.60
N VAL A 205 -74.85 -2.97 -14.91
CA VAL A 205 -74.38 -4.10 -15.81
C VAL A 205 -75.14 -4.55 -17.11
N PRO A 206 -74.57 -5.41 -18.02
CA PRO A 206 -73.20 -5.99 -18.15
C PRO A 206 -72.56 -6.06 -19.58
N SER A 207 -71.26 -6.42 -19.70
CA SER A 207 -70.78 -7.55 -20.54
C SER A 207 -69.26 -7.86 -20.44
N VAL A 208 -68.92 -9.00 -19.82
CA VAL A 208 -67.99 -10.09 -20.25
C VAL A 208 -66.73 -9.69 -21.08
N SER A 209 -65.50 -9.95 -20.63
CA SER A 209 -64.89 -11.29 -20.70
C SER A 209 -63.80 -11.56 -19.65
N ALA A 210 -63.67 -12.81 -19.23
CA ALA A 210 -62.78 -13.26 -18.16
C ALA A 210 -61.54 -14.03 -18.68
N VAL A 211 -60.51 -14.11 -17.83
CA VAL A 211 -59.56 -15.22 -17.55
C VAL A 211 -58.39 -14.60 -16.75
N THR A 212 -57.81 -15.08 -15.63
CA THR A 212 -58.12 -16.04 -14.57
C THR A 212 -56.98 -15.87 -13.53
N LEU A 213 -57.32 -15.73 -12.24
CA LEU A 213 -56.53 -15.95 -11.01
C LEU A 213 -55.04 -16.43 -11.07
N VAL A 214 -54.15 -15.70 -10.37
CA VAL A 214 -53.24 -16.15 -9.26
C VAL A 214 -52.94 -14.90 -8.40
N SER A 215 -53.56 -14.72 -7.22
CA SER A 215 -53.07 -15.06 -5.85
C SER A 215 -51.88 -14.24 -5.33
N ASP A 216 -52.06 -13.68 -4.13
CA ASP A 216 -51.11 -12.83 -3.40
C ASP A 216 -49.76 -13.50 -3.09
N GLN A 217 -48.67 -12.71 -3.07
CA GLN A 217 -47.79 -12.62 -1.88
C GLN A 217 -47.13 -11.24 -1.75
N VAL A 218 -47.11 -10.74 -0.52
CA VAL A 218 -46.39 -9.52 -0.10
C VAL A 218 -44.88 -9.75 -0.25
N THR A 219 -44.22 -8.93 -1.06
CA THR A 219 -42.75 -8.86 -1.08
C THR A 219 -42.31 -7.62 -0.30
N ALA A 220 -41.69 -7.83 0.86
CA ALA A 220 -41.07 -6.75 1.64
C ALA A 220 -39.93 -6.10 0.84
N PRO A 221 -39.59 -4.82 1.07
CA PRO A 221 -38.36 -4.27 0.52
C PRO A 221 -37.18 -5.05 1.09
N VAL A 222 -36.51 -5.83 0.24
CA VAL A 222 -35.24 -6.46 0.60
C VAL A 222 -34.27 -5.34 0.93
N GLN A 223 -33.90 -5.26 2.21
CA GLN A 223 -32.78 -4.45 2.68
C GLN A 223 -31.50 -5.03 2.05
N GLN A 224 -31.20 -4.61 0.82
CA GLN A 224 -29.99 -5.00 0.12
C GLN A 224 -28.83 -4.19 0.72
N GLN A 225 -28.46 -4.60 1.94
CA GLN A 225 -27.36 -4.07 2.72
C GLN A 225 -26.06 -4.54 2.05
N ILE A 226 -25.68 -3.84 0.97
CA ILE A 226 -24.40 -4.06 0.29
C ILE A 226 -23.31 -3.87 1.34
N SER A 227 -22.49 -4.90 1.55
CA SER A 227 -21.49 -5.00 2.60
C SER A 227 -20.23 -4.15 2.35
N VAL A 228 -20.40 -2.96 1.76
CA VAL A 228 -19.33 -1.98 1.48
C VAL A 228 -18.59 -1.57 2.76
N GLY A 229 -19.25 -1.68 3.93
CA GLY A 229 -18.64 -1.42 5.23
C GLY A 229 -17.46 -2.34 5.57
N GLN A 230 -17.48 -3.62 5.18
CA GLN A 230 -16.44 -4.57 5.60
C GLN A 230 -15.15 -4.42 4.78
N GLU A 231 -15.22 -4.16 3.47
CA GLU A 231 -14.02 -3.90 2.67
C GLU A 231 -13.39 -2.54 3.00
N CYS A 232 -14.21 -1.52 3.30
CA CYS A 232 -13.71 -0.25 3.81
C CYS A 232 -13.10 -0.38 5.22
N GLU A 233 -13.68 -1.16 6.13
CA GLU A 233 -13.03 -1.44 7.42
C GLU A 233 -11.73 -2.23 7.26
N GLU A 234 -11.64 -3.18 6.32
CA GLU A 234 -10.39 -3.94 6.11
C GLU A 234 -9.30 -3.10 5.44
N LEU A 235 -9.64 -2.22 4.47
CA LEU A 235 -8.68 -1.24 3.92
C LEU A 235 -8.28 -0.19 4.95
N CYS A 236 -9.22 0.40 5.69
CA CYS A 236 -8.89 1.32 6.78
C CYS A 236 -8.06 0.62 7.86
N CYS A 237 -8.33 -0.65 8.18
CA CYS A 237 -7.49 -1.44 9.08
C CYS A 237 -6.12 -1.76 8.50
N LYS A 238 -5.98 -2.02 7.19
CA LYS A 238 -4.67 -2.22 6.53
C LYS A 238 -3.86 -0.92 6.49
N ILE A 239 -4.49 0.22 6.18
CA ILE A 239 -3.86 1.55 6.19
C ILE A 239 -3.51 1.97 7.63
N MET A 240 -4.40 1.76 8.61
CA MET A 240 -4.12 1.98 10.05
C MET A 240 -3.12 0.98 10.65
N ARG A 241 -2.84 -0.15 9.99
CA ARG A 241 -1.84 -1.16 10.42
C ARG A 241 -0.52 -1.03 9.64
N MET A 242 -0.54 -0.36 8.48
CA MET A 242 0.61 0.25 7.81
C MET A 242 0.98 1.62 8.40
N ARG A 243 0.15 2.18 9.29
CA ARG A 243 0.54 3.23 10.21
C ARG A 243 1.67 2.66 11.07
N MET A 244 2.91 2.98 10.67
CA MET A 244 4.14 2.53 11.31
C MET A 244 4.03 2.69 12.83
N THR A 245 4.61 1.75 13.57
CA THR A 245 4.40 1.53 15.02
C THR A 245 4.41 2.83 15.83
N THR A 246 3.23 3.43 15.98
CA THR A 246 3.00 4.79 16.49
C THR A 246 3.66 5.93 15.68
N ASP A 247 2.86 6.97 15.38
CA ASP A 247 3.36 8.24 14.83
C ASP A 247 4.48 8.88 15.68
N LYS A 248 4.63 8.47 16.96
CA LYS A 248 5.67 8.92 17.88
C LYS A 248 7.04 8.30 17.61
N GLU A 249 7.13 7.02 17.24
CA GLU A 249 8.40 6.41 16.84
C GLU A 249 8.86 6.97 15.49
N LEU A 250 7.93 7.21 14.57
CA LEU A 250 8.23 7.84 13.29
C LEU A 250 8.68 9.30 13.45
N GLU A 251 8.02 10.12 14.27
CA GLU A 251 8.50 11.48 14.57
C GLU A 251 9.81 11.50 15.38
N MET A 252 10.04 10.53 16.28
CA MET A 252 11.35 10.39 16.94
C MET A 252 12.45 10.02 15.95
N LEU A 253 12.20 9.06 15.05
CA LEU A 253 13.12 8.71 13.98
C LEU A 253 13.35 9.91 13.07
N ILE A 254 12.31 10.58 12.56
CA ILE A 254 12.43 11.78 11.72
C ILE A 254 13.19 12.91 12.44
N SER A 255 12.97 13.11 13.74
CA SER A 255 13.71 14.09 14.55
C SER A 255 15.19 13.69 14.70
N TRP A 256 15.47 12.41 14.95
CA TRP A 256 16.83 11.87 15.06
C TRP A 256 17.56 11.85 13.71
N PHE A 257 16.87 11.58 12.60
CA PHE A 257 17.37 11.71 11.22
C PHE A 257 17.66 13.18 10.88
N LYS A 258 16.76 14.12 11.22
CA LYS A 258 17.03 15.57 11.08
C LYS A 258 18.29 15.97 11.85
N PHE A 259 18.46 15.46 13.07
CA PHE A 259 19.64 15.70 13.89
C PHE A 259 20.91 15.06 13.30
N ALA A 260 20.84 13.81 12.84
CA ALA A 260 21.97 13.10 12.23
C ALA A 260 22.41 13.73 10.90
N ILE A 261 21.46 14.14 10.06
CA ILE A 261 21.70 14.92 8.82
C ILE A 261 22.35 16.26 9.17
N TYR A 262 21.83 16.98 10.18
CA TYR A 262 22.41 18.26 10.62
C TYR A 262 23.86 18.11 11.12
N VAL A 263 24.14 17.09 11.95
CA VAL A 263 25.49 16.80 12.46
C VAL A 263 26.46 16.38 11.36
N ASN A 264 26.02 15.59 10.37
CA ASN A 264 26.86 15.22 9.23
C ASN A 264 27.09 16.40 8.27
N LEU A 265 26.09 17.24 8.00
CA LEU A 265 26.30 18.48 7.23
C LEU A 265 27.30 19.41 7.91
N GLN A 266 27.24 19.58 9.23
CA GLN A 266 28.23 20.39 9.95
C GLN A 266 29.65 19.81 9.92
N ARG A 267 29.82 18.49 9.85
CA ARG A 267 31.13 17.86 9.64
C ARG A 267 31.70 18.13 8.25
N VAL A 268 30.86 18.04 7.21
CA VAL A 268 31.28 18.29 5.81
C VAL A 268 31.55 19.79 5.56
N ALA A 269 30.88 20.69 6.28
CA ALA A 269 31.06 22.15 6.16
C ALA A 269 32.25 22.73 6.95
N CYS A 270 32.90 21.93 7.81
CA CYS A 270 34.00 22.36 8.70
C CYS A 270 35.29 21.54 8.52
N GLY A 271 35.42 20.81 7.40
CA GLY A 271 36.61 20.05 7.01
C GLY A 271 37.34 20.69 5.83
#